data_AF-A9B0N1-F1
#
_entry.id   AF-A9B0N1-F1
#
_cell.length_a   1.000
_cell.length_b   1.000
_cell.length_c   1.000
_cell.angle_alpha   90.00
_cell.angle_beta   90.00
_cell.angle_gamma   90.00
#
_symmetry.space_group_name_H-M   'P 1'
#
loop_
_entity.id
_entity.type
_entity.pdbx_description
1 polymer ?
#
loop_
_entity_poly.entity_id
_entity_poly.type
_entity_poly.pdbx_seq_one_letter_code
_entity_poly.pdbx_strand_id
1 'polypeptide(L)'
;MRRIIWLTLVFGLCFWAFRTSQAVTPALTDTYGFASFWQTNGGELIFGQPITDPLEQDELVVQYFENARFEYDPQTDSVGLGLVGRERTEWRDFGPQPRLAAASLRPEGANYDLTGSFRTFWETNGGVAIFGLPISPAQFEARPTGRFKVQYFERALMIEHPLLAGTPEEIELAPLGQEVAAASGLVEGMSYEQPYLFEFDPVAPAPVQTAAPQPVAEPTQVPPTAAPAQPTSQPVPTATPKPANPNVGKRIEVDISKQWLYAYENGTVVFDAPVATGKDGFNTPTGSYEIYAKVPLQTMRGSLGGETWVVPNVPHAMYFNGSVALHGTYWHNLFGSGTRISHGCVNLPLDAAAWLYNWAGVGTTVQVYY
;
A
#
# COMPACT_ATOMS: atom_id res chain seq x y z
N MET A 1 28.29 70.45 -25.28
CA MET A 1 27.15 69.88 -24.52
C MET A 1 27.08 68.38 -24.79
N ARG A 2 27.55 67.55 -23.87
CA ARG A 2 27.29 66.09 -23.84
C ARG A 2 27.13 65.72 -22.36
N ARG A 3 25.91 65.41 -21.95
CA ARG A 3 25.58 64.93 -20.60
C ARG A 3 25.75 63.41 -20.59
N ILE A 4 26.61 62.93 -19.69
CA ILE A 4 26.78 61.52 -19.36
C ILE A 4 25.72 61.19 -18.30
N ILE A 5 24.82 60.25 -18.62
CA ILE A 5 23.79 59.74 -17.71
C ILE A 5 24.40 58.53 -16.99
N TRP A 6 24.51 58.61 -15.67
CA TRP A 6 24.84 57.48 -14.80
C TRP A 6 23.58 56.63 -14.62
N LEU A 7 23.63 55.36 -15.03
CA LEU A 7 22.58 54.38 -14.79
C LEU A 7 22.94 53.58 -13.53
N THR A 8 22.28 53.87 -12.42
CA THR A 8 22.41 53.12 -11.17
C THR A 8 21.54 51.86 -11.27
N LEU A 9 22.18 50.70 -11.38
CA LEU A 9 21.53 49.39 -11.32
C LEU A 9 21.15 49.07 -9.87
N VAL A 10 19.85 49.10 -9.56
CA VAL A 10 19.30 48.60 -8.31
C VAL A 10 19.11 47.09 -8.45
N PHE A 11 19.94 46.30 -7.79
CA PHE A 11 19.70 44.86 -7.61
C PHE A 11 18.54 44.67 -6.63
N GLY A 12 17.35 44.43 -7.15
CA GLY A 12 16.22 43.91 -6.38
C GLY A 12 16.46 42.43 -6.07
N LEU A 13 16.81 42.12 -4.82
CA LEU A 13 16.80 40.77 -4.29
C LEU A 13 15.34 40.31 -4.18
N CYS A 14 14.86 39.56 -5.17
CA CYS A 14 13.65 38.75 -5.04
C CYS A 14 13.97 37.58 -4.11
N PHE A 15 13.70 37.75 -2.81
CA PHE A 15 13.54 36.62 -1.90
C PHE A 15 12.25 35.89 -2.28
N TRP A 16 12.36 34.85 -3.10
CA TRP A 16 11.34 33.82 -3.16
C TRP A 16 11.45 33.04 -1.85
N ALA A 17 10.62 33.39 -0.88
CA ALA A 17 10.46 32.59 0.31
C ALA A 17 9.84 31.25 -0.13
N PHE A 18 10.68 30.22 -0.27
CA PHE A 18 10.22 28.85 -0.23
C PHE A 18 9.58 28.64 1.15
N ARG A 19 8.27 28.82 1.21
CA ARG A 19 7.47 28.36 2.35
C ARG A 19 7.44 26.84 2.21
N THR A 20 8.38 26.17 2.84
CA THR A 20 8.27 24.74 3.11
C THR A 20 7.00 24.56 3.94
N SER A 21 5.90 24.17 3.31
CA SER A 21 4.76 23.61 4.02
C SER A 21 5.27 22.32 4.66
N GLN A 22 5.56 22.37 5.97
CA GLN A 22 5.59 21.13 6.72
C GLN A 22 4.21 20.52 6.53
N ALA A 23 4.13 19.30 5.98
CA ALA A 23 2.90 18.54 5.95
C ALA A 23 2.50 18.34 7.42
N VAL A 24 1.53 19.15 7.87
CA VAL A 24 0.93 18.97 9.19
C VAL A 24 0.10 17.70 9.05
N THR A 25 0.49 16.63 9.74
CA THR A 25 -0.35 15.43 9.84
C THR A 25 -1.64 15.86 10.52
N PRO A 26 -2.81 15.62 9.89
CA PRO A 26 -4.07 16.05 10.47
C PRO A 26 -4.28 15.44 11.86
N ALA A 27 -4.81 16.25 12.78
CA ALA A 27 -4.94 15.81 14.17
C ALA A 27 -6.14 14.86 14.32
N LEU A 28 -5.92 13.68 14.92
CA LEU A 28 -6.98 12.83 15.43
C LEU A 28 -7.13 13.06 16.92
N THR A 29 -8.20 13.76 17.31
CA THR A 29 -8.52 14.06 18.71
C THR A 29 -9.91 13.53 19.06
N ASP A 30 -10.21 13.49 20.36
CA ASP A 30 -11.51 13.04 20.86
C ASP A 30 -12.50 14.18 21.08
N THR A 31 -12.25 15.37 20.52
CA THR A 31 -13.16 16.52 20.62
C THR A 31 -14.57 16.19 20.12
N TYR A 32 -14.67 15.32 19.12
CA TYR A 32 -15.94 14.84 18.53
C TYR A 32 -16.11 13.32 18.68
N GLY A 33 -15.37 12.68 19.59
CA GLY A 33 -15.37 11.22 19.75
C GLY A 33 -14.63 10.43 18.66
N PHE A 34 -13.99 11.10 17.69
CA PHE A 34 -13.34 10.44 16.55
C PHE A 34 -12.17 9.56 16.93
N ALA A 35 -11.29 10.00 17.84
CA ALA A 35 -10.17 9.18 18.30
C ALA A 35 -10.63 7.89 18.98
N SER A 36 -11.62 7.99 19.88
CA SER A 36 -12.20 6.85 20.58
C SER A 36 -12.95 5.91 19.63
N PHE A 37 -13.68 6.45 18.65
CA PHE A 37 -14.36 5.65 17.64
C PHE A 37 -13.36 4.91 16.75
N TRP A 38 -12.33 5.60 16.28
CA TRP A 38 -11.26 5.01 15.46
C TRP A 38 -10.58 3.85 16.21
N GLN A 39 -10.16 4.08 17.46
CA GLN A 39 -9.45 3.08 18.26
C GLN A 39 -10.30 1.83 18.56
N THR A 40 -11.60 2.02 18.78
CA THR A 40 -12.52 0.94 19.15
C THR A 40 -12.96 0.09 17.97
N ASN A 41 -12.97 0.65 16.76
CA ASN A 41 -13.55 0.02 15.57
C ASN A 41 -12.49 -0.43 14.54
N GLY A 42 -11.31 -0.82 15.01
CA GLY A 42 -10.25 -1.42 14.18
C GLY A 42 -9.19 -0.45 13.67
N GLY A 43 -9.32 0.85 13.96
CA GLY A 43 -8.30 1.86 13.75
C GLY A 43 -7.73 1.87 12.33
N GLU A 44 -6.40 1.87 12.25
CA GLU A 44 -5.66 2.02 10.99
C GLU A 44 -5.99 0.92 9.98
N LEU A 45 -6.23 -0.31 10.44
CA LEU A 45 -6.58 -1.43 9.56
C LEU A 45 -7.88 -1.16 8.79
N ILE A 46 -8.84 -0.51 9.43
CA ILE A 46 -10.18 -0.31 8.89
C ILE A 46 -10.30 1.06 8.22
N PHE A 47 -9.88 2.11 8.91
CA PHE A 47 -10.12 3.49 8.47
C PHE A 47 -8.89 4.13 7.83
N GLY A 48 -7.70 3.60 8.08
CA GLY A 48 -6.44 4.27 7.76
C GLY A 48 -6.19 5.50 8.63
N GLN A 49 -5.27 6.35 8.21
CA GLN A 49 -4.91 7.59 8.90
C GLN A 49 -5.86 8.74 8.55
N PRO A 50 -6.01 9.75 9.43
CA PRO A 50 -6.74 10.97 9.09
C PRO A 50 -6.01 11.74 7.98
N ILE A 51 -6.75 12.23 7.00
CA ILE A 51 -6.23 12.99 5.86
C ILE A 51 -6.72 14.45 5.83
N THR A 52 -7.70 14.79 6.66
CA THR A 52 -8.12 16.18 6.93
C THR A 52 -8.20 16.43 8.43
N ASP A 53 -8.14 17.69 8.85
CA ASP A 53 -8.65 18.09 10.16
C ASP A 53 -10.19 17.98 10.17
N PRO A 54 -10.86 17.95 11.34
CA PRO A 54 -12.32 18.04 11.41
C PRO A 54 -12.83 19.33 10.77
N LEU A 55 -13.88 19.22 9.95
CA LEU A 55 -14.49 20.33 9.22
C LEU A 55 -16.01 20.26 9.28
N GLU A 56 -16.68 21.40 9.27
CA GLU A 56 -18.14 21.46 9.25
C GLU A 56 -18.66 21.23 7.83
N GLN A 57 -19.56 20.27 7.66
CA GLN A 57 -20.21 19.97 6.37
C GLN A 57 -21.64 19.49 6.62
N ASP A 58 -22.63 20.13 5.98
CA ASP A 58 -24.04 19.73 6.01
C ASP A 58 -24.59 19.50 7.44
N GLU A 59 -24.33 20.44 8.35
CA GLU A 59 -24.70 20.41 9.79
C GLU A 59 -23.98 19.36 10.65
N LEU A 60 -23.09 18.57 10.04
CA LEU A 60 -22.23 17.61 10.71
C LEU A 60 -20.81 18.17 10.87
N VAL A 61 -20.08 17.62 11.82
CA VAL A 61 -18.62 17.72 11.81
C VAL A 61 -18.08 16.46 11.16
N VAL A 62 -17.29 16.60 10.10
CA VAL A 62 -16.75 15.47 9.36
C VAL A 62 -15.23 15.46 9.40
N GLN A 63 -14.64 14.27 9.40
CA GLN A 63 -13.21 14.09 9.21
C GLN A 63 -12.97 12.96 8.21
N TYR A 64 -12.14 13.23 7.21
CA TYR A 64 -11.77 12.23 6.22
C TYR A 64 -10.54 11.46 6.68
N PHE A 65 -10.58 10.16 6.45
CA PHE A 65 -9.50 9.21 6.62
C PHE A 65 -9.17 8.59 5.26
N GLU A 66 -8.08 7.82 5.16
CA GLU A 66 -7.71 7.15 3.91
C GLU A 66 -8.88 6.31 3.36
N ASN A 67 -9.49 5.46 4.19
CA ASN A 67 -10.50 4.50 3.75
C ASN A 67 -11.95 4.92 4.04
N ALA A 68 -12.17 5.96 4.85
CA ALA A 68 -13.50 6.30 5.38
C ALA A 68 -13.72 7.81 5.61
N ARG A 69 -14.96 8.20 5.86
CA ARG A 69 -15.34 9.53 6.39
C ARG A 69 -16.11 9.35 7.69
N PHE A 70 -15.64 9.98 8.76
CA PHE A 70 -16.34 10.02 10.04
C PHE A 70 -17.25 11.23 10.06
N GLU A 71 -18.43 11.07 10.66
CA GLU A 71 -19.49 12.07 10.68
C GLU A 71 -20.04 12.17 12.11
N TYR A 72 -19.76 13.27 12.79
CA TYR A 72 -20.34 13.57 14.10
C TYR A 72 -21.60 14.41 13.90
N ASP A 73 -22.71 13.89 14.43
CA ASP A 73 -24.01 14.58 14.47
C ASP A 73 -24.19 15.26 15.84
N PRO A 74 -24.18 16.60 15.91
CA PRO A 74 -24.38 17.33 17.15
C PRO A 74 -25.78 17.18 17.76
N GLN A 75 -26.79 16.77 16.97
CA GLN A 75 -28.17 16.62 17.44
C GLN A 75 -28.36 15.31 18.22
N THR A 76 -27.68 14.25 17.79
CA THR A 76 -27.76 12.93 18.43
C THR A 76 -26.54 12.62 19.31
N ASP A 77 -25.52 13.48 19.30
CA ASP A 77 -24.25 13.32 20.00
C ASP A 77 -23.59 11.97 19.68
N SER A 78 -23.51 11.65 18.39
CA SER A 78 -23.04 10.34 17.93
C SER A 78 -22.13 10.44 16.71
N VAL A 79 -21.14 9.55 16.65
CA VAL A 79 -20.27 9.35 15.49
C VAL A 79 -20.85 8.25 14.59
N GLY A 80 -21.04 8.58 13.32
CA GLY A 80 -21.36 7.68 12.23
C GLY A 80 -20.27 7.64 11.17
N LEU A 81 -20.53 6.87 10.12
CA LEU A 81 -19.66 6.72 8.97
C LEU A 81 -20.41 7.08 7.69
N GLY A 82 -19.79 7.95 6.89
CA GLY A 82 -20.27 8.37 5.58
C GLY A 82 -20.28 7.24 4.56
N LEU A 83 -21.13 7.37 3.55
CA LEU A 83 -21.38 6.35 2.53
C LEU A 83 -20.41 6.46 1.34
N VAL A 84 -19.11 6.56 1.62
CA VAL A 84 -18.06 6.80 0.62
C VAL A 84 -18.03 5.75 -0.51
N GLY A 85 -18.50 4.54 -0.24
CA GLY A 85 -18.65 3.50 -1.25
C GLY A 85 -19.81 3.75 -2.21
N ARG A 86 -20.96 4.24 -1.70
CA ARG A 86 -22.09 4.67 -2.55
C ARG A 86 -21.72 5.91 -3.36
N GLU A 87 -21.11 6.91 -2.73
CA GLU A 87 -20.66 8.13 -3.42
C GLU A 87 -19.70 7.79 -4.57
N ARG A 88 -18.74 6.90 -4.32
CA ARG A 88 -17.78 6.47 -5.35
C ARG A 88 -18.40 5.68 -6.50
N THR A 89 -19.56 5.07 -6.28
CA THR A 89 -20.23 4.19 -7.25
C THR A 89 -21.56 4.73 -7.75
N GLU A 90 -21.87 6.00 -7.48
CA GLU A 90 -23.16 6.63 -7.85
C GLU A 90 -23.49 6.48 -9.35
N TRP A 91 -22.47 6.50 -10.19
CA TRP A 91 -22.55 6.38 -11.64
C TRP A 91 -22.72 4.94 -12.17
N ARG A 92 -22.67 3.93 -11.30
CA ARG A 92 -22.49 2.53 -11.69
C ARG A 92 -23.67 1.69 -11.24
N ASP A 93 -24.30 1.01 -12.21
CA ASP A 93 -25.23 -0.07 -11.94
C ASP A 93 -24.49 -1.41 -11.95
N PHE A 94 -24.61 -2.16 -10.86
CA PHE A 94 -24.00 -3.48 -10.71
C PHE A 94 -24.91 -4.62 -11.19
N GLY A 95 -26.15 -4.30 -11.57
CA GLY A 95 -27.15 -5.25 -12.02
C GLY A 95 -27.65 -6.18 -10.90
N PRO A 96 -28.67 -7.00 -11.18
CA PRO A 96 -29.22 -7.93 -10.20
C PRO A 96 -28.29 -9.12 -9.95
N GLN A 97 -28.19 -9.55 -8.69
CA GLN A 97 -27.54 -10.82 -8.33
C GLN A 97 -28.57 -11.83 -7.81
N PRO A 98 -28.78 -12.97 -8.52
CA PRO A 98 -29.56 -14.08 -7.99
C PRO A 98 -28.99 -14.55 -6.65
N ARG A 99 -29.85 -14.96 -5.72
CA ARG A 99 -29.38 -15.44 -4.42
C ARG A 99 -28.47 -16.65 -4.61
N LEU A 100 -27.23 -16.54 -4.14
CA LEU A 100 -26.25 -17.62 -4.21
C LEU A 100 -26.61 -18.75 -3.24
N ALA A 101 -26.26 -19.99 -3.62
CA ALA A 101 -26.52 -21.20 -2.84
C ALA A 101 -25.67 -21.30 -1.55
N ALA A 102 -25.78 -22.42 -0.82
CA ALA A 102 -25.28 -22.60 0.55
C ALA A 102 -23.81 -22.20 0.76
N ALA A 103 -23.56 -21.49 1.87
CA ALA A 103 -22.35 -20.78 2.33
C ALA A 103 -22.28 -19.27 2.03
N SER A 104 -23.26 -18.69 1.33
CA SER A 104 -23.42 -17.23 1.21
C SER A 104 -24.14 -16.60 2.40
N LEU A 105 -23.79 -15.33 2.70
CA LEU A 105 -24.55 -14.46 3.60
C LEU A 105 -25.17 -13.32 2.80
N ARG A 106 -26.49 -13.13 2.91
CA ARG A 106 -27.17 -11.90 2.46
C ARG A 106 -27.65 -11.14 3.68
N PRO A 107 -27.00 -10.03 4.07
CA PRO A 107 -27.51 -9.19 5.15
C PRO A 107 -28.94 -8.71 4.87
N GLU A 108 -29.73 -8.49 5.91
CA GLU A 108 -31.08 -7.95 5.75
C GLU A 108 -31.04 -6.59 5.02
N GLY A 109 -31.89 -6.41 4.01
CA GLY A 109 -31.89 -5.21 3.16
C GLY A 109 -30.84 -5.20 2.04
N ALA A 110 -29.92 -6.16 1.98
CA ALA A 110 -28.93 -6.24 0.90
C ALA A 110 -29.47 -6.96 -0.35
N ASN A 111 -29.03 -6.50 -1.52
CA ASN A 111 -29.31 -7.15 -2.81
C ASN A 111 -28.20 -8.10 -3.26
N TYR A 112 -27.06 -8.09 -2.57
CA TYR A 112 -25.86 -8.84 -2.95
C TYR A 112 -25.38 -9.76 -1.82
N ASP A 113 -24.81 -10.89 -2.22
CA ASP A 113 -24.31 -11.91 -1.30
C ASP A 113 -22.83 -11.71 -0.98
N LEU A 114 -22.48 -11.99 0.27
CA LEU A 114 -21.11 -12.13 0.77
C LEU A 114 -20.71 -13.61 0.78
N THR A 115 -19.50 -13.89 0.30
CA THR A 115 -18.91 -15.23 0.28
C THR A 115 -17.42 -15.17 0.60
N GLY A 116 -16.83 -16.28 1.02
CA GLY A 116 -15.38 -16.42 1.21
C GLY A 116 -14.77 -15.37 2.15
N SER A 117 -13.60 -14.88 1.78
CA SER A 117 -12.79 -13.90 2.51
C SER A 117 -13.52 -12.58 2.78
N PHE A 118 -14.30 -12.05 1.82
CA PHE A 118 -15.12 -10.85 2.04
C PHE A 118 -16.15 -11.03 3.14
N ARG A 119 -16.83 -12.19 3.19
CA ARG A 119 -17.78 -12.48 4.27
C ARG A 119 -17.07 -12.52 5.61
N THR A 120 -15.99 -13.29 5.71
CA THR A 120 -15.24 -13.46 6.96
C THR A 120 -14.72 -12.11 7.48
N PHE A 121 -14.12 -11.31 6.61
CA PHE A 121 -13.59 -10.00 6.98
C PHE A 121 -14.70 -9.04 7.42
N TRP A 122 -15.81 -9.01 6.69
CA TRP A 122 -16.97 -8.18 7.04
C TRP A 122 -17.57 -8.58 8.40
N GLU A 123 -17.81 -9.87 8.65
CA GLU A 123 -18.36 -10.37 9.92
C GLU A 123 -17.41 -10.09 11.11
N THR A 124 -16.09 -10.19 10.88
CA THR A 124 -15.08 -10.03 11.94
C THR A 124 -14.85 -8.57 12.31
N ASN A 125 -15.01 -7.64 11.37
CA ASN A 125 -14.63 -6.23 11.54
C ASN A 125 -15.84 -5.29 11.66
N GLY A 126 -16.93 -5.75 12.27
CA GLY A 126 -18.07 -4.91 12.64
C GLY A 126 -19.23 -4.85 11.63
N GLY A 127 -19.12 -5.56 10.50
CA GLY A 127 -20.22 -5.80 9.57
C GLY A 127 -20.94 -4.54 9.09
N VAL A 128 -22.27 -4.52 9.21
CA VAL A 128 -23.12 -3.42 8.75
C VAL A 128 -22.72 -2.09 9.38
N ALA A 129 -22.35 -2.08 10.66
CA ALA A 129 -22.02 -0.85 11.38
C ALA A 129 -20.79 -0.14 10.81
N ILE A 130 -19.83 -0.91 10.29
CA ILE A 130 -18.56 -0.39 9.78
C ILE A 130 -18.57 -0.24 8.27
N PHE A 131 -18.94 -1.30 7.54
CA PHE A 131 -18.86 -1.30 6.08
C PHE A 131 -20.19 -0.98 5.39
N GLY A 132 -21.30 -1.09 6.11
CA GLY A 132 -22.63 -1.06 5.51
C GLY A 132 -22.96 -2.35 4.73
N LEU A 133 -24.03 -2.29 3.95
CA LEU A 133 -24.49 -3.40 3.12
C LEU A 133 -23.58 -3.59 1.89
N PRO A 134 -23.42 -4.81 1.36
CA PRO A 134 -22.82 -4.99 0.05
C PRO A 134 -23.71 -4.37 -1.03
N ILE A 135 -23.10 -3.59 -1.93
CA ILE A 135 -23.78 -2.88 -3.03
C ILE A 135 -23.36 -3.38 -4.42
N SER A 136 -22.46 -4.37 -4.48
CA SER A 136 -22.08 -5.06 -5.71
C SER A 136 -21.96 -6.57 -5.48
N PRO A 137 -22.00 -7.40 -6.54
CA PRO A 137 -21.48 -8.76 -6.44
C PRO A 137 -19.96 -8.70 -6.23
N ALA A 138 -19.38 -9.79 -5.69
CA ALA A 138 -17.94 -10.00 -5.75
C ALA A 138 -17.53 -10.26 -7.21
N GLN A 139 -16.61 -9.47 -7.74
CA GLN A 139 -16.23 -9.49 -9.15
C GLN A 139 -14.76 -9.16 -9.36
N PHE A 140 -14.18 -9.55 -10.50
CA PHE A 140 -12.80 -9.21 -10.81
C PHE A 140 -12.69 -7.88 -11.55
N GLU A 141 -11.94 -6.94 -10.98
CA GLU A 141 -11.66 -5.63 -11.57
C GLU A 141 -10.16 -5.43 -11.82
N ALA A 142 -9.86 -4.75 -12.92
CA ALA A 142 -8.51 -4.31 -13.20
C ALA A 142 -8.17 -3.12 -12.28
N ARG A 143 -6.97 -3.18 -11.69
CA ARG A 143 -6.36 -2.16 -10.85
C ARG A 143 -4.94 -1.92 -11.38
N PRO A 144 -4.27 -0.81 -11.02
CA PRO A 144 -2.93 -0.50 -11.51
C PRO A 144 -1.90 -1.62 -11.27
N THR A 145 -2.07 -2.39 -10.19
CA THR A 145 -1.17 -3.45 -9.74
C THR A 145 -1.58 -4.85 -10.19
N GLY A 146 -2.66 -4.98 -10.98
CA GLY A 146 -3.16 -6.27 -11.45
C GLY A 146 -4.68 -6.39 -11.43
N ARG A 147 -5.18 -7.61 -11.63
CA ARG A 147 -6.62 -7.89 -11.58
C ARG A 147 -6.96 -8.56 -10.26
N PHE A 148 -7.81 -7.92 -9.47
CA PHE A 148 -8.17 -8.39 -8.14
C PHE A 148 -9.65 -8.68 -8.07
N LYS A 149 -10.04 -9.62 -7.22
CA LYS A 149 -11.44 -9.76 -6.85
C LYS A 149 -11.76 -8.64 -5.88
N VAL A 150 -12.88 -7.98 -6.10
CA VAL A 150 -13.32 -6.84 -5.30
C VAL A 150 -14.80 -6.95 -4.99
N GLN A 151 -15.23 -6.30 -3.92
CA GLN A 151 -16.64 -6.10 -3.63
C GLN A 151 -16.86 -4.73 -3.00
N TYR A 152 -17.84 -4.00 -3.52
CA TYR A 152 -18.24 -2.69 -3.01
C TYR A 152 -19.29 -2.84 -1.91
N PHE A 153 -19.14 -2.02 -0.89
CA PHE A 153 -20.06 -1.85 0.22
C PHE A 153 -20.47 -0.39 0.29
N GLU A 154 -21.47 -0.07 1.11
CA GLU A 154 -21.94 1.31 1.22
C GLU A 154 -20.84 2.27 1.70
N ARG A 155 -19.90 1.79 2.54
CA ARG A 155 -18.85 2.60 3.18
C ARG A 155 -17.43 2.17 2.81
N ALA A 156 -17.26 1.18 1.94
CA ALA A 156 -15.96 0.61 1.65
C ALA A 156 -15.88 -0.08 0.29
N LEU A 157 -14.66 -0.30 -0.18
CA LEU A 157 -14.34 -1.25 -1.25
C LEU A 157 -13.31 -2.23 -0.70
N MET A 158 -13.67 -3.51 -0.65
CA MET A 158 -12.76 -4.58 -0.26
C MET A 158 -12.08 -5.18 -1.49
N ILE A 159 -10.78 -5.44 -1.39
CA ILE A 159 -9.92 -6.02 -2.43
C ILE A 159 -9.29 -7.29 -1.85
N GLU A 160 -9.54 -8.42 -2.51
CA GLU A 160 -8.96 -9.70 -2.12
C GLU A 160 -7.59 -9.88 -2.79
N HIS A 161 -6.58 -10.16 -1.97
CA HIS A 161 -5.22 -10.49 -2.38
C HIS A 161 -5.02 -12.00 -2.32
N PRO A 162 -5.19 -12.74 -3.44
CA PRO A 162 -5.17 -14.19 -3.42
C PRO A 162 -3.81 -14.79 -3.01
N LEU A 163 -2.73 -14.03 -3.11
CA LEU A 163 -1.39 -14.44 -2.66
C LEU A 163 -1.23 -14.36 -1.13
N LEU A 164 -2.17 -13.72 -0.44
CA LEU A 164 -2.20 -13.54 1.02
C LEU A 164 -3.34 -14.35 1.66
N ALA A 165 -3.87 -15.36 0.95
CA ALA A 165 -4.99 -16.15 1.43
C ALA A 165 -4.72 -16.78 2.81
N GLY A 166 -5.64 -16.59 3.75
CA GLY A 166 -5.53 -17.08 5.13
C GLY A 166 -4.69 -16.20 6.06
N THR A 167 -4.16 -15.05 5.60
CA THR A 167 -3.55 -14.05 6.48
C THR A 167 -4.55 -12.95 6.82
N PRO A 168 -4.33 -12.17 7.90
CA PRO A 168 -5.17 -11.01 8.23
C PRO A 168 -5.28 -9.98 7.10
N GLU A 169 -4.38 -10.03 6.12
CA GLU A 169 -4.21 -9.05 5.04
C GLU A 169 -4.60 -9.62 3.67
N GLU A 170 -5.28 -10.77 3.67
CA GLU A 170 -6.02 -11.28 2.53
C GLU A 170 -7.00 -10.23 1.96
N ILE A 171 -7.53 -9.36 2.82
CA ILE A 171 -8.42 -8.26 2.43
C ILE A 171 -7.75 -6.91 2.69
N GLU A 172 -7.64 -6.10 1.63
CA GLU A 172 -7.30 -4.68 1.68
C GLU A 172 -8.57 -3.83 1.51
N LEU A 173 -8.62 -2.68 2.18
CA LEU A 173 -9.63 -1.65 1.96
C LEU A 173 -9.06 -0.57 1.04
N ALA A 174 -9.78 -0.26 -0.03
CA ALA A 174 -9.39 0.83 -0.92
C ALA A 174 -9.53 2.19 -0.22
N PRO A 175 -8.71 3.20 -0.59
CA PRO A 175 -8.69 4.51 0.06
C PRO A 175 -9.86 5.40 -0.41
N LEU A 176 -11.10 4.93 -0.22
CA LEU A 176 -12.29 5.64 -0.71
C LEU A 176 -12.54 6.97 0.00
N GLY A 177 -12.14 7.10 1.28
CA GLY A 177 -12.22 8.38 1.98
C GLY A 177 -11.34 9.44 1.31
N GLN A 178 -10.14 9.05 0.90
CA GLN A 178 -9.25 9.90 0.12
C GLN A 178 -9.79 10.23 -1.27
N GLU A 179 -10.35 9.25 -1.98
CA GLU A 179 -10.95 9.48 -3.31
C GLU A 179 -12.09 10.50 -3.24
N VAL A 180 -12.97 10.39 -2.24
CA VAL A 180 -14.09 11.32 -2.04
C VAL A 180 -13.61 12.70 -1.58
N ALA A 181 -12.63 12.76 -0.67
CA ALA A 181 -12.03 14.03 -0.23
C ALA A 181 -11.37 14.79 -1.40
N ALA A 182 -10.65 14.05 -2.27
CA ALA A 182 -10.01 14.61 -3.45
C ALA A 182 -11.04 15.09 -4.48
N ALA A 183 -12.12 14.33 -4.72
CA ALA A 183 -13.22 14.74 -5.59
C ALA A 183 -13.92 16.03 -5.09
N SER A 184 -13.94 16.22 -3.77
CA SER A 184 -14.45 17.43 -3.12
C SER A 184 -13.42 18.58 -3.03
N GLY A 185 -12.19 18.38 -3.51
CA GLY A 185 -11.12 19.38 -3.48
C GLY A 185 -10.55 19.68 -2.09
N LEU A 186 -10.81 18.82 -1.09
CA LEU A 186 -10.38 18.99 0.30
C LEU A 186 -8.90 18.61 0.53
N VAL A 187 -8.38 17.71 -0.30
CA VAL A 187 -6.98 17.30 -0.31
C VAL A 187 -6.44 17.46 -1.72
N GLU A 188 -5.15 17.79 -1.86
CA GLU A 188 -4.50 17.68 -3.17
C GLU A 188 -4.69 16.25 -3.66
N GLY A 189 -5.37 16.12 -4.80
CA GLY A 189 -5.72 14.82 -5.33
C GLY A 189 -4.45 14.00 -5.53
N MET A 190 -4.51 12.70 -5.22
CA MET A 190 -3.67 11.79 -6.00
C MET A 190 -4.04 12.02 -7.45
N SER A 191 -3.11 12.54 -8.26
CA SER A 191 -3.24 12.53 -9.70
C SER A 191 -3.15 11.06 -10.17
N TYR A 192 -4.24 10.32 -10.00
CA TYR A 192 -4.61 9.32 -10.97
C TYR A 192 -5.13 10.09 -12.18
N GLU A 193 -4.21 10.66 -12.97
CA GLU A 193 -4.55 10.94 -14.36
C GLU A 193 -4.83 9.59 -15.02
N GLN A 194 -6.10 9.16 -14.98
CA GLN A 194 -6.72 8.14 -15.81
C GLN A 194 -6.05 6.74 -15.78
N PRO A 195 -6.73 5.70 -15.23
CA PRO A 195 -7.75 5.07 -16.05
C PRO A 195 -8.88 4.43 -15.23
N TYR A 196 -10.05 5.06 -15.20
CA TYR A 196 -11.31 4.32 -14.97
C TYR A 196 -12.36 4.63 -16.05
N LEU A 197 -11.90 5.04 -17.24
CA LEU A 197 -12.63 4.89 -18.49
C LEU A 197 -11.85 3.91 -19.37
N PHE A 198 -11.81 2.63 -18.98
CA PHE A 198 -11.85 1.61 -20.02
C PHE A 198 -13.33 1.45 -20.36
N GLU A 199 -13.73 1.94 -21.53
CA GLU A 199 -14.89 1.39 -22.20
C GLU A 199 -14.74 -0.13 -22.18
N PHE A 200 -15.71 -0.82 -21.57
CA PHE A 200 -15.82 -2.26 -21.66
C PHE A 200 -15.98 -2.63 -23.13
N ASP A 201 -14.93 -3.15 -23.76
CA ASP A 201 -15.10 -3.99 -24.94
C ASP A 201 -15.60 -5.36 -24.46
N PRO A 202 -16.84 -5.77 -24.79
CA PRO A 202 -17.47 -6.96 -24.24
C PRO A 202 -17.03 -8.20 -25.03
N VAL A 203 -15.73 -8.53 -25.01
CA VAL A 203 -15.27 -9.84 -25.47
C VAL A 203 -14.21 -10.36 -24.52
N ALA A 204 -14.67 -11.07 -23.49
CA ALA A 204 -13.80 -11.93 -22.69
C ALA A 204 -13.22 -13.04 -23.59
N PRO A 205 -11.89 -13.24 -23.66
CA PRO A 205 -11.36 -14.47 -24.21
C PRO A 205 -11.69 -15.62 -23.25
N ALA A 206 -12.11 -16.75 -23.83
CA ALA A 206 -12.55 -17.94 -23.13
C ALA A 206 -11.49 -18.47 -22.13
N PRO A 207 -11.91 -19.12 -21.03
CA PRO A 207 -10.99 -19.64 -20.02
C PRO A 207 -10.09 -20.73 -20.62
N VAL A 208 -8.78 -20.52 -20.51
CA VAL A 208 -7.79 -21.58 -20.74
C VAL A 208 -7.88 -22.56 -19.58
N GLN A 209 -8.26 -23.80 -19.85
CA GLN A 209 -8.22 -24.88 -18.87
C GLN A 209 -6.77 -25.19 -18.52
N THR A 210 -6.33 -24.80 -17.33
CA THR A 210 -5.08 -25.29 -16.74
C THR A 210 -5.32 -26.64 -16.08
N ALA A 211 -4.50 -27.62 -16.45
CA ALA A 211 -4.55 -28.99 -15.93
C ALA A 211 -4.26 -29.02 -14.42
N ALA A 212 -4.90 -29.97 -13.72
CA ALA A 212 -4.80 -30.17 -12.29
C ALA A 212 -3.35 -30.50 -11.83
N PRO A 213 -2.86 -29.91 -10.73
CA PRO A 213 -1.59 -30.29 -10.13
C PRO A 213 -1.70 -31.67 -9.44
N GLN A 214 -0.70 -32.52 -9.66
CA GLN A 214 -0.54 -33.82 -8.98
C GLN A 214 -0.09 -33.62 -7.52
N PRO A 215 -0.46 -34.54 -6.60
CA PRO A 215 -0.22 -34.37 -5.16
C PRO A 215 1.26 -34.56 -4.81
N VAL A 216 1.82 -33.60 -4.07
CA VAL A 216 3.14 -33.70 -3.43
C VAL A 216 2.92 -33.94 -1.93
N ALA A 217 3.76 -34.82 -1.37
CA ALA A 217 3.67 -35.39 -0.03
C ALA A 217 3.67 -34.37 1.13
N GLU A 218 2.99 -34.78 2.20
CA GLU A 218 2.74 -34.09 3.47
C GLU A 218 4.04 -33.77 4.26
N PRO A 219 4.24 -32.54 4.76
CA PRO A 219 5.33 -32.23 5.67
C PRO A 219 4.94 -32.44 7.14
N THR A 220 5.79 -33.20 7.82
CA THR A 220 5.78 -33.53 9.25
C THR A 220 5.83 -32.27 10.14
N GLN A 221 5.00 -32.26 11.19
CA GLN A 221 4.88 -31.19 12.18
C GLN A 221 6.15 -31.05 13.06
N VAL A 222 6.57 -29.81 13.32
CA VAL A 222 7.60 -29.45 14.32
C VAL A 222 6.94 -28.67 15.47
N PRO A 223 7.28 -28.91 16.76
CA PRO A 223 6.59 -28.33 17.92
C PRO A 223 6.88 -26.82 18.13
N PRO A 224 6.05 -26.10 18.92
CA PRO A 224 6.13 -24.65 19.06
C PRO A 224 7.17 -24.25 20.11
N THR A 225 7.99 -23.23 19.84
CA THR A 225 8.78 -22.57 20.89
C THR A 225 9.01 -21.09 20.58
N ALA A 226 8.60 -20.28 21.57
CA ALA A 226 9.02 -18.94 21.97
C ALA A 226 8.85 -17.75 21.00
N ALA A 227 8.10 -16.76 21.49
CA ALA A 227 7.98 -15.41 20.94
C ALA A 227 9.35 -14.68 20.89
N PRO A 228 9.69 -13.98 19.79
CA PRO A 228 10.86 -13.10 19.77
C PRO A 228 10.52 -11.71 20.31
N ALA A 229 11.37 -11.24 21.23
CA ALA A 229 11.39 -9.91 21.81
C ALA A 229 11.64 -8.80 20.75
N GLN A 230 11.13 -7.60 21.02
CA GLN A 230 11.47 -6.38 20.31
C GLN A 230 12.99 -6.10 20.41
N PRO A 231 13.70 -5.85 19.29
CA PRO A 231 15.06 -5.32 19.35
C PRO A 231 15.01 -3.80 19.48
N THR A 232 15.21 -3.30 20.69
CA THR A 232 15.77 -1.96 20.92
C THR A 232 17.28 -1.99 20.69
N SER A 233 17.80 -0.89 20.15
CA SER A 233 19.21 -0.53 19.92
C SER A 233 19.92 -1.13 18.69
N GLN A 234 20.50 -0.21 17.92
CA GLN A 234 21.22 -0.42 16.67
C GLN A 234 22.51 -1.25 16.86
N PRO A 235 22.79 -2.22 15.98
CA PRO A 235 24.15 -2.59 15.63
C PRO A 235 24.59 -1.86 14.35
N VAL A 236 25.75 -1.21 14.43
CA VAL A 236 26.54 -0.67 13.31
C VAL A 236 26.80 -1.76 12.26
N PRO A 237 26.75 -1.48 10.94
CA PRO A 237 27.00 -2.51 9.93
C PRO A 237 28.48 -2.90 9.91
N THR A 238 28.78 -4.12 10.35
CA THR A 238 30.05 -4.78 10.06
C THR A 238 29.95 -5.36 8.66
N ALA A 239 30.68 -4.80 7.70
CA ALA A 239 30.88 -5.45 6.40
C ALA A 239 31.54 -6.82 6.65
N THR A 240 30.81 -7.90 6.40
CA THR A 240 31.36 -9.25 6.45
C THR A 240 32.28 -9.49 5.23
N PRO A 241 33.30 -10.36 5.35
CA PRO A 241 34.20 -10.64 4.25
C PRO A 241 33.48 -11.41 3.14
N LYS A 242 33.65 -10.95 1.90
CA LYS A 242 33.22 -11.58 0.65
C LYS A 242 33.37 -13.12 0.66
N PRO A 243 32.29 -13.92 0.51
CA PRO A 243 32.40 -15.36 0.33
C PRO A 243 32.65 -15.78 -1.14
N ALA A 244 33.01 -17.05 -1.26
CA ALA A 244 33.48 -17.84 -2.39
C ALA A 244 32.86 -17.56 -3.78
N ASN A 245 33.69 -17.71 -4.82
CA ASN A 245 33.39 -17.76 -6.26
C ASN A 245 31.99 -17.23 -6.68
N PRO A 246 31.89 -16.04 -7.33
CA PRO A 246 30.62 -15.39 -7.64
C PRO A 246 29.70 -16.20 -8.58
N ASN A 247 30.12 -17.37 -9.05
CA ASN A 247 29.34 -18.22 -9.93
C ASN A 247 28.59 -19.36 -9.21
N VAL A 248 28.63 -19.43 -7.88
CA VAL A 248 28.00 -20.52 -7.12
C VAL A 248 27.01 -19.96 -6.09
N GLY A 249 25.81 -20.52 -6.04
CA GLY A 249 24.75 -20.13 -5.09
C GLY A 249 23.81 -19.05 -5.61
N LYS A 250 22.94 -18.57 -4.72
CA LYS A 250 21.94 -17.51 -4.99
C LYS A 250 22.52 -16.13 -4.71
N ARG A 251 22.32 -15.19 -5.63
CA ARG A 251 22.69 -13.78 -5.47
C ARG A 251 21.61 -12.87 -6.06
N ILE A 252 21.42 -11.72 -5.46
CA ILE A 252 20.61 -10.61 -5.98
C ILE A 252 21.56 -9.47 -6.33
N GLU A 253 21.38 -8.89 -7.50
CA GLU A 253 22.06 -7.68 -7.94
C GLU A 253 21.05 -6.56 -8.16
N VAL A 254 21.37 -5.35 -7.69
CA VAL A 254 20.59 -4.13 -7.90
C VAL A 254 21.46 -3.12 -8.61
N ASP A 255 21.12 -2.85 -9.87
CA ASP A 255 21.76 -1.85 -10.73
C ASP A 255 20.96 -0.54 -10.61
N ILE A 256 21.50 0.41 -9.85
CA ILE A 256 20.86 1.71 -9.59
C ILE A 256 20.81 2.55 -10.87
N SER A 257 21.80 2.47 -11.77
CA SER A 257 21.77 3.26 -13.00
C SER A 257 20.68 2.80 -13.96
N LYS A 258 20.41 1.49 -13.99
CA LYS A 258 19.31 0.91 -14.79
C LYS A 258 17.97 0.89 -14.08
N GLN A 259 17.94 1.12 -12.76
CA GLN A 259 16.76 0.86 -11.93
C GLN A 259 16.21 -0.56 -12.16
N TRP A 260 17.12 -1.54 -12.11
CA TRP A 260 16.80 -2.95 -12.38
C TRP A 260 17.42 -3.88 -11.34
N LEU A 261 16.73 -4.99 -11.06
CA LEU A 261 17.19 -6.07 -10.21
C LEU A 261 17.35 -7.36 -11.01
N TYR A 262 18.42 -8.11 -10.72
CA TYR A 262 18.68 -9.42 -11.30
C TYR A 262 18.90 -10.45 -10.18
N ALA A 263 18.18 -11.56 -10.24
CA ALA A 263 18.37 -12.71 -9.36
C ALA A 263 19.15 -13.80 -10.10
N TYR A 264 20.29 -14.18 -9.56
CA TYR A 264 21.19 -15.20 -10.09
C TYR A 264 21.12 -16.47 -9.27
N GLU A 265 21.11 -17.62 -9.94
CA GLU A 265 21.35 -18.93 -9.36
C GLU A 265 22.48 -19.61 -10.13
N ASN A 266 23.59 -19.90 -9.45
CA ASN A 266 24.78 -20.53 -10.04
C ASN A 266 25.30 -19.81 -11.30
N GLY A 267 25.35 -18.47 -11.24
CA GLY A 267 25.85 -17.62 -12.33
C GLY A 267 24.86 -17.37 -13.47
N THR A 268 23.65 -17.93 -13.42
CA THR A 268 22.60 -17.72 -14.43
C THR A 268 21.51 -16.81 -13.87
N VAL A 269 21.05 -15.83 -14.64
CA VAL A 269 19.88 -15.02 -14.28
C VAL A 269 18.64 -15.91 -14.36
N VAL A 270 17.95 -16.09 -13.24
CA VAL A 270 16.71 -16.89 -13.14
C VAL A 270 15.46 -16.02 -13.03
N PHE A 271 15.63 -14.74 -12.68
CA PHE A 271 14.58 -13.75 -12.61
C PHE A 271 15.18 -12.35 -12.65
N ASP A 272 14.42 -11.40 -13.15
CA ASP A 272 14.76 -9.99 -13.15
C ASP A 272 13.49 -9.15 -13.01
N ALA A 273 13.63 -7.92 -12.50
CA ALA A 273 12.50 -7.03 -12.30
C ALA A 273 12.93 -5.56 -12.34
N PRO A 274 12.05 -4.67 -12.85
CA PRO A 274 12.23 -3.24 -12.66
C PRO A 274 12.11 -2.88 -11.18
N VAL A 275 12.89 -1.89 -10.72
CA VAL A 275 12.84 -1.42 -9.32
C VAL A 275 12.76 0.11 -9.26
N ALA A 276 12.44 0.64 -8.08
CA ALA A 276 12.66 2.05 -7.77
C ALA A 276 13.50 2.16 -6.48
N THR A 277 14.65 2.82 -6.55
CA THR A 277 15.60 2.90 -5.42
C THR A 277 15.49 4.23 -4.66
N GLY A 278 16.36 4.43 -3.69
CA GLY A 278 16.40 5.60 -2.82
C GLY A 278 16.70 6.90 -3.56
N LYS A 279 15.90 7.94 -3.30
CA LYS A 279 16.07 9.28 -3.88
C LYS A 279 17.35 9.96 -3.35
N ASP A 280 17.76 11.05 -4.01
CA ASP A 280 18.92 11.82 -3.57
C ASP A 280 18.72 12.34 -2.14
N GLY A 281 19.74 12.18 -1.29
CA GLY A 281 19.65 12.42 0.16
C GLY A 281 19.17 11.21 0.97
N PHE A 282 18.60 10.21 0.32
CA PHE A 282 18.17 8.92 0.88
C PHE A 282 18.67 7.75 0.01
N ASN A 283 19.90 7.87 -0.50
CA ASN A 283 20.44 6.94 -1.48
C ASN A 283 20.42 5.49 -0.97
N THR A 284 20.04 4.55 -1.82
CA THR A 284 20.25 3.13 -1.54
C THR A 284 21.76 2.86 -1.43
N PRO A 285 22.24 2.30 -0.31
CA PRO A 285 23.67 2.16 -0.06
C PRO A 285 24.28 1.09 -0.99
N THR A 286 25.32 1.47 -1.73
CA THR A 286 26.09 0.55 -2.58
C THR A 286 26.99 -0.33 -1.73
N GLY A 287 27.13 -1.60 -2.11
CA GLY A 287 27.97 -2.56 -1.39
C GLY A 287 27.53 -4.00 -1.59
N SER A 288 28.23 -4.91 -0.91
CA SER A 288 27.86 -6.33 -0.81
C SER A 288 27.28 -6.58 0.57
N TYR A 289 26.08 -7.12 0.61
CA TYR A 289 25.31 -7.40 1.82
C TYR A 289 24.74 -8.81 1.77
N GLU A 290 24.08 -9.22 2.84
CA GLU A 290 23.30 -10.45 2.90
C GLU A 290 21.91 -10.13 3.46
N ILE A 291 20.88 -10.81 2.97
CA ILE A 291 19.56 -10.75 3.60
C ILE A 291 19.71 -11.31 5.01
N TYR A 292 19.53 -10.48 6.03
CA TYR A 292 19.67 -10.93 7.42
C TYR A 292 18.31 -11.16 8.10
N ALA A 293 17.25 -10.57 7.57
CA ALA A 293 15.89 -10.78 8.07
C ALA A 293 14.86 -10.72 6.94
N LYS A 294 13.80 -11.51 7.10
CA LYS A 294 12.66 -11.55 6.18
C LYS A 294 11.38 -11.41 6.98
N VAL A 295 10.53 -10.47 6.57
CA VAL A 295 9.23 -10.23 7.19
C VAL A 295 8.18 -10.27 6.09
N PRO A 296 7.17 -11.14 6.19
CA PRO A 296 6.18 -11.30 5.13
C PRO A 296 5.32 -10.05 4.99
N LEU A 297 5.08 -9.32 6.08
CA LEU A 297 4.35 -8.06 6.08
C LEU A 297 4.76 -7.19 7.27
N GLN A 298 4.94 -5.89 7.03
CA GLN A 298 5.30 -4.95 8.09
C GLN A 298 4.81 -3.53 7.79
N THR A 299 4.28 -2.83 8.80
CA THR A 299 4.21 -1.36 8.76
C THR A 299 5.61 -0.79 8.86
N MET A 300 6.13 -0.24 7.75
CA MET A 300 7.45 0.38 7.70
C MET A 300 7.33 1.86 8.07
N ARG A 301 8.05 2.27 9.09
CA ARG A 301 8.07 3.65 9.59
C ARG A 301 9.49 4.14 9.81
N GLY A 302 9.72 5.43 9.63
CA GLY A 302 11.04 6.02 9.82
C GLY A 302 10.97 7.53 9.85
N SER A 303 12.04 8.13 10.39
CA SER A 303 12.26 9.57 10.35
C SER A 303 13.73 9.82 10.04
N LEU A 304 14.00 10.50 8.94
CA LEU A 304 15.36 10.78 8.46
C LEU A 304 15.34 12.05 7.60
N GLY A 305 16.35 12.90 7.74
CA GLY A 305 16.47 14.13 6.94
C GLY A 305 15.35 15.15 7.17
N GLY A 306 14.62 15.06 8.28
CA GLY A 306 13.44 15.91 8.56
C GLY A 306 12.14 15.40 7.92
N GLU A 307 12.19 14.30 7.17
CA GLU A 307 11.02 13.60 6.65
C GLU A 307 10.64 12.45 7.59
N THR A 308 9.34 12.25 7.81
CA THR A 308 8.80 11.11 8.55
C THR A 308 7.82 10.37 7.67
N TRP A 309 7.87 9.06 7.68
CA TRP A 309 6.97 8.20 6.91
C TRP A 309 6.46 7.06 7.79
N VAL A 310 5.22 6.66 7.50
CA VAL A 310 4.57 5.45 8.01
C VAL A 310 3.82 4.86 6.84
N VAL A 311 4.22 3.66 6.43
CA VAL A 311 3.60 2.94 5.31
C VAL A 311 3.12 1.61 5.86
N PRO A 312 1.81 1.40 6.03
CA PRO A 312 1.27 0.17 6.57
C PRO A 312 1.44 -0.98 5.57
N ASN A 313 1.42 -2.21 6.09
CA ASN A 313 1.23 -3.42 5.28
C ASN A 313 2.21 -3.57 4.10
N VAL A 314 3.49 -3.23 4.29
CA VAL A 314 4.52 -3.42 3.26
C VAL A 314 4.87 -4.91 3.17
N PRO A 315 4.61 -5.57 2.03
CA PRO A 315 4.79 -7.01 1.93
C PRO A 315 6.22 -7.38 1.55
N HIS A 316 6.59 -8.61 1.90
CA HIS A 316 7.80 -9.28 1.41
C HIS A 316 9.10 -8.53 1.71
N ALA A 317 9.20 -7.91 2.89
CA ALA A 317 10.38 -7.17 3.30
C ALA A 317 11.57 -8.11 3.53
N MET A 318 12.66 -7.87 2.82
CA MET A 318 13.94 -8.58 2.91
C MET A 318 15.02 -7.57 3.29
N TYR A 319 15.33 -7.48 4.58
CA TYR A 319 16.31 -6.54 5.10
C TYR A 319 17.73 -7.02 4.83
N PHE A 320 18.57 -6.13 4.31
CA PHE A 320 19.96 -6.45 3.96
C PHE A 320 20.98 -5.44 4.50
N ASN A 321 20.58 -4.22 4.85
CA ASN A 321 21.49 -3.23 5.44
C ASN A 321 20.77 -2.25 6.37
N GLY A 322 20.92 -2.42 7.69
CA GLY A 322 20.19 -1.60 8.66
C GLY A 322 18.68 -1.60 8.36
N SER A 323 18.03 -0.44 8.32
CA SER A 323 16.59 -0.36 7.98
C SER A 323 16.28 -0.47 6.48
N VAL A 324 17.29 -0.72 5.62
CA VAL A 324 17.11 -0.84 4.16
C VAL A 324 16.73 -2.27 3.78
N ALA A 325 15.64 -2.39 3.02
CA ALA A 325 15.10 -3.66 2.56
C ALA A 325 14.79 -3.65 1.05
N LEU A 326 14.70 -4.85 0.47
CA LEU A 326 13.93 -5.10 -0.74
C LEU A 326 12.49 -5.41 -0.32
N HIS A 327 11.47 -4.80 -0.91
CA HIS A 327 10.08 -5.09 -0.54
C HIS A 327 9.09 -4.78 -1.66
N GLY A 328 7.89 -5.35 -1.54
CA GLY A 328 6.77 -5.02 -2.42
C GLY A 328 6.27 -3.61 -2.16
N THR A 329 5.90 -2.90 -3.22
CA THR A 329 5.49 -1.50 -3.14
C THR A 329 4.18 -1.30 -3.89
N TYR A 330 3.12 -0.96 -3.15
CA TYR A 330 1.77 -0.77 -3.70
C TYR A 330 1.43 0.71 -3.99
N TRP A 331 2.17 1.65 -3.40
CA TRP A 331 1.85 3.08 -3.42
C TRP A 331 2.41 3.84 -4.64
N HIS A 332 3.16 3.18 -5.53
CA HIS A 332 3.59 3.76 -6.81
C HIS A 332 3.94 2.69 -7.84
N ASN A 333 3.99 3.07 -9.12
CA ASN A 333 4.39 2.18 -10.24
C ASN A 333 5.63 2.67 -11.03
N LEU A 334 6.49 3.49 -10.42
CA LEU A 334 7.65 4.12 -11.08
C LEU A 334 8.86 3.18 -11.32
N PHE A 335 8.65 1.87 -11.24
CA PHE A 335 9.71 0.86 -11.37
C PHE A 335 10.37 0.91 -12.75
N GLY A 336 11.70 0.93 -12.81
CA GLY A 336 12.45 0.94 -14.08
C GLY A 336 12.31 2.25 -14.89
N SER A 337 11.58 3.25 -14.39
CA SER A 337 11.41 4.54 -15.07
C SER A 337 12.67 5.43 -15.05
N GLY A 338 13.70 5.03 -14.29
CA GLY A 338 14.83 5.87 -13.92
C GLY A 338 14.58 6.74 -12.69
N THR A 339 13.33 6.84 -12.21
CA THR A 339 12.98 7.63 -11.03
C THR A 339 13.38 6.91 -9.75
N ARG A 340 14.13 7.61 -8.90
CA ARG A 340 14.46 7.19 -7.53
C ARG A 340 13.55 7.92 -6.55
N ILE A 341 12.79 7.20 -5.73
CA ILE A 341 11.70 7.78 -4.91
C ILE A 341 11.69 7.30 -3.46
N SER A 342 12.33 6.16 -3.14
CA SER A 342 12.26 5.60 -1.78
C SER A 342 13.15 6.35 -0.79
N HIS A 343 12.99 6.05 0.51
CA HIS A 343 13.90 6.50 1.58
C HIS A 343 15.12 5.58 1.79
N GLY A 344 15.50 4.84 0.76
CA GLY A 344 16.69 3.97 0.74
C GLY A 344 16.39 2.53 0.32
N CYS A 345 15.17 2.04 0.59
CA CYS A 345 14.71 0.71 0.19
C CYS A 345 14.74 0.50 -1.34
N VAL A 346 14.76 -0.76 -1.74
CA VAL A 346 14.58 -1.16 -3.13
C VAL A 346 13.12 -1.57 -3.30
N ASN A 347 12.34 -0.71 -3.96
CA ASN A 347 10.92 -0.92 -4.17
C ASN A 347 10.72 -1.85 -5.37
N LEU A 348 9.98 -2.94 -5.19
CA LEU A 348 9.63 -3.89 -6.24
C LEU A 348 8.11 -3.88 -6.53
N PRO A 349 7.70 -4.21 -7.77
CA PRO A 349 6.34 -4.70 -8.03
C PRO A 349 5.96 -5.83 -7.06
N LEU A 350 4.69 -5.90 -6.68
CA LEU A 350 4.21 -6.85 -5.65
C LEU A 350 4.48 -8.32 -6.01
N ASP A 351 4.27 -8.68 -7.27
CA ASP A 351 4.54 -10.01 -7.82
C ASP A 351 6.03 -10.34 -7.83
N ALA A 352 6.87 -9.38 -8.25
CA ALA A 352 8.32 -9.52 -8.22
C ALA A 352 8.85 -9.67 -6.79
N ALA A 353 8.32 -8.90 -5.84
CA ALA A 353 8.66 -9.01 -4.43
C ALA A 353 8.27 -10.38 -3.86
N ALA A 354 7.07 -10.87 -4.18
CA ALA A 354 6.58 -12.17 -3.74
C ALA A 354 7.45 -13.32 -4.29
N TRP A 355 7.77 -13.27 -5.59
CA TRP A 355 8.66 -14.25 -6.23
C TRP A 355 10.03 -14.25 -5.55
N LEU A 356 10.62 -13.06 -5.40
CA LEU A 356 11.96 -12.90 -4.84
C LEU A 356 12.01 -13.33 -3.38
N TYR A 357 10.97 -13.02 -2.60
CA TYR A 357 10.84 -13.44 -1.21
C TYR A 357 10.74 -14.95 -1.09
N ASN A 358 9.98 -15.63 -1.96
CA ASN A 358 9.90 -17.09 -1.89
C ASN A 358 11.20 -17.77 -2.35
N TRP A 359 11.88 -17.20 -3.33
CA TRP A 359 13.12 -17.76 -3.88
C TRP A 359 14.35 -17.50 -2.98
N ALA A 360 14.48 -16.32 -2.39
CA ALA A 360 15.65 -15.92 -1.61
C ALA A 360 15.55 -16.36 -0.14
N GLY A 361 16.61 -17.01 0.37
CA GLY A 361 16.75 -17.33 1.80
C GLY A 361 17.46 -16.21 2.56
N VAL A 362 17.37 -16.23 3.90
CA VAL A 362 18.32 -15.49 4.76
C VAL A 362 19.74 -15.97 4.43
N GLY A 363 20.69 -15.03 4.33
CA GLY A 363 22.06 -15.26 3.86
C GLY A 363 22.25 -15.09 2.34
N THR A 364 21.18 -14.91 1.55
CA THR A 364 21.33 -14.63 0.11
C THR A 364 22.06 -13.30 -0.07
N THR A 365 23.13 -13.29 -0.87
CA THR A 365 23.93 -12.08 -1.14
C THR A 365 23.10 -11.05 -1.91
N VAL A 366 23.18 -9.78 -1.49
CA VAL A 366 22.61 -8.61 -2.17
C VAL A 366 23.75 -7.67 -2.54
N GLN A 367 23.99 -7.51 -3.84
CA GLN A 367 25.02 -6.61 -4.37
C GLN A 367 24.35 -5.39 -5.00
N VAL A 368 24.66 -4.20 -4.49
CA VAL A 368 24.10 -2.93 -4.96
C VAL A 368 25.20 -2.10 -5.60
N TYR A 369 24.99 -1.62 -6.83
CA TYR A 369 25.96 -0.85 -7.61
C TYR A 369 25.30 0.17 -8.56
N TYR A 370 26.13 1.01 -9.18
CA TYR A 370 25.75 1.91 -10.28
C TYR A 370 26.14 1.32 -11.62
#